data_AF-A0A822GPL0-F1
#
_entry.id   AF-A0A822GPL0-F1
#
_cell.length_a   1.000
_cell.length_b   1.000
_cell.length_c   1.000
_cell.angle_alpha   90.00
_cell.angle_beta   90.00
_cell.angle_gamma   90.00
#
_symmetry.space_group_name_H-M   'P 1'
#
loop_
_entity.id
_entity.type
_entity.pdbx_description
1 polymer ?
#
loop_
_entity_poly.entity_id
_entity_poly.type
_entity_poly.pdbx_seq_one_letter_code
_entity_poly.pdbx_strand_id
1 'polypeptide(L)'
;RGCGLYNEIARLIVLVFIPSTLILIFGYGTIRNVKKSRRKNSRSQGNIIHRIDQHLTQMVIGQIILIMISCIPNTIQCIYLVLTLDIEKSPLRLRIEILSGEATLVLTTFQSSLSFYIYAKTGGTLFRQTLKELFTR
;
A
#
# COMPACT_ATOMS: atom_id res chain seq x y z
N ARG A 1 -22.34 -7.38 17.24
CA ARG A 1 -21.37 -6.27 17.40
C ARG A 1 -19.92 -6.75 17.53
N GLY A 2 -19.56 -7.56 18.53
CA GLY A 2 -18.16 -7.96 18.79
C GLY A 2 -17.45 -8.70 17.64
N CYS A 3 -18.12 -9.65 16.98
CA CYS A 3 -17.51 -10.43 15.90
C CYS A 3 -17.13 -9.57 14.67
N GLY A 4 -18.00 -8.65 14.26
CA GLY A 4 -17.73 -7.75 13.13
C GLY A 4 -16.61 -6.74 13.42
N LEU A 5 -16.62 -6.14 14.61
CA LEU A 5 -15.56 -5.23 15.04
C LEU A 5 -14.20 -5.94 15.12
N TYR A 6 -14.18 -7.15 15.71
CA TYR A 6 -12.98 -7.98 15.79
C TYR A 6 -12.43 -8.31 14.40
N ASN A 7 -13.30 -8.68 13.46
CA ASN A 7 -12.89 -9.03 12.11
C ASN A 7 -12.27 -7.84 11.36
N GLU A 8 -12.85 -6.64 11.47
CA GLU A 8 -12.29 -5.45 10.82
C GLU A 8 -10.96 -5.00 11.45
N ILE A 9 -10.84 -5.08 12.78
CA ILE A 9 -9.58 -4.79 13.48
C ILE A 9 -8.51 -5.83 13.11
N ALA A 10 -8.85 -7.11 13.12
CA ALA A 10 -7.95 -8.20 12.73
C ALA A 10 -7.50 -8.04 11.28
N ARG A 11 -8.41 -7.68 10.37
CA ARG A 11 -8.11 -7.41 8.96
C ARG A 11 -7.11 -6.26 8.82
N LEU A 12 -7.32 -5.13 9.52
CA LEU A 12 -6.39 -4.00 9.49
C LEU A 12 -5.00 -4.39 10.02
N ILE A 13 -4.95 -5.12 11.13
CA ILE A 13 -3.67 -5.51 11.74
C ILE A 13 -2.93 -6.51 10.83
N VAL A 14 -3.61 -7.59 10.43
CA VAL A 14 -3.00 -8.72 9.72
C VAL A 14 -2.69 -8.39 8.27
N LEU A 15 -3.57 -7.65 7.57
CA LEU A 15 -3.40 -7.36 6.14
C LEU A 15 -2.69 -6.04 5.86
N VAL A 16 -2.67 -5.09 6.80
CA VAL A 16 -2.07 -3.77 6.58
C VAL A 16 -0.83 -3.57 7.45
N PHE A 17 -0.97 -3.62 8.77
CA PHE A 17 0.13 -3.25 9.66
C PHE A 17 1.27 -4.27 9.67
N ILE A 18 0.98 -5.56 9.82
CA ILE A 18 2.01 -6.61 9.85
C ILE A 18 2.84 -6.60 8.56
N PRO A 19 2.25 -6.73 7.35
CA PRO A 19 3.04 -6.76 6.12
C PRO A 19 3.81 -5.45 5.91
N SER A 20 3.21 -4.29 6.18
CA SER A 20 3.91 -3.00 6.07
C SER A 20 5.12 -2.92 7.00
N THR A 21 4.98 -3.38 8.24
CA THR A 21 6.08 -3.38 9.23
C THR A 21 7.19 -4.35 8.83
N LEU A 22 6.83 -5.56 8.39
CA LEU A 22 7.81 -6.55 7.91
C LEU A 22 8.59 -6.02 6.71
N ILE A 23 7.90 -5.44 5.73
CA ILE A 23 8.54 -4.88 4.54
C ILE A 23 9.46 -3.71 4.94
N LEU A 24 9.06 -2.84 5.88
CA LEU A 24 9.94 -1.77 6.36
C LEU A 24 11.19 -2.32 7.04
N ILE A 25 11.06 -3.33 7.90
CA ILE A 25 12.19 -3.97 8.59
C ILE A 25 13.13 -4.64 7.59
N PHE A 26 12.61 -5.48 6.70
CA PHE A 26 13.41 -6.19 5.70
C PHE A 26 14.00 -5.24 4.67
N GLY A 27 13.24 -4.24 4.20
CA GLY A 27 13.72 -3.22 3.27
C GLY A 27 14.86 -2.39 3.87
N TYR A 28 14.70 -1.93 5.11
CA TYR A 28 15.75 -1.22 5.83
C TYR A 28 16.98 -2.11 6.08
N GLY A 29 16.77 -3.36 6.50
CA GLY A 29 17.82 -4.35 6.72
C GLY A 29 18.63 -4.61 5.46
N THR A 30 17.97 -4.81 4.32
CA THR A 30 18.59 -4.97 3.01
C THR A 30 19.44 -3.75 2.64
N ILE A 31 18.90 -2.54 2.79
CA ILE A 31 19.66 -1.30 2.53
C ILE A 31 20.92 -1.24 3.41
N ARG A 32 20.80 -1.57 4.69
CA ARG A 32 21.92 -1.50 5.64
C ARG A 32 22.98 -2.56 5.35
N ASN A 33 22.59 -3.79 5.02
CA ASN A 33 23.52 -4.86 4.64
C ASN A 33 24.24 -4.54 3.33
N VAL A 34 23.54 -4.03 2.33
CA VAL A 34 24.13 -3.61 1.06
C VAL A 34 25.13 -2.47 1.28
N LYS A 35 24.79 -1.46 2.09
CA LYS A 35 25.72 -0.37 2.47
C LYS A 35 26.97 -0.89 3.18
N LYS A 36 26.84 -1.88 4.06
CA LYS A 36 27.95 -2.50 4.79
C LYS A 36 28.85 -3.34 3.86
N SER A 37 28.26 -4.11 2.95
CA SER A 37 28.99 -4.90 1.94
C SER A 37 29.83 -4.00 1.00
N ARG A 38 29.30 -2.81 0.67
CA ARG A 38 29.97 -1.77 -0.13
C ARG A 38 31.30 -1.27 0.44
N ARG A 39 31.44 -1.19 1.77
CA ARG A 39 32.71 -0.79 2.39
C ARG A 39 33.82 -1.83 2.17
N LYS A 40 33.48 -3.07 1.81
CA LYS A 40 34.45 -4.16 1.63
C LYS A 40 34.78 -4.46 0.16
N ASN A 41 33.84 -4.31 -0.78
CA ASN A 41 34.05 -4.65 -2.19
C ASN A 41 33.88 -3.44 -3.13
N SER A 42 35.01 -2.86 -3.54
CA SER A 42 35.09 -1.83 -4.57
C SER A 42 35.10 -2.47 -5.96
N ARG A 43 34.09 -2.17 -6.80
CA ARG A 43 34.20 -1.68 -8.20
C ARG A 43 33.00 -2.08 -9.09
N SER A 44 32.38 -1.05 -9.65
CA SER A 44 31.53 -1.03 -10.86
C SER A 44 30.15 -1.72 -10.86
N GLN A 45 30.05 -3.03 -10.58
CA GLN A 45 28.81 -3.78 -10.86
C GLN A 45 27.67 -3.53 -9.86
N GLY A 46 28.01 -3.14 -8.63
CA GLY A 46 27.02 -2.85 -7.57
C GLY A 46 26.21 -1.56 -7.78
N ASN A 47 26.58 -0.67 -8.70
CA ASN A 47 25.90 0.63 -8.86
C ASN A 47 24.58 0.53 -9.64
N ILE A 48 24.48 -0.37 -10.63
CA ILE A 48 23.24 -0.58 -11.39
C ILE A 48 22.20 -1.32 -10.54
N ILE A 49 22.61 -2.41 -9.88
CA ILE A 49 21.76 -3.18 -8.96
C ILE A 49 21.24 -2.28 -7.82
N HIS A 50 22.08 -1.38 -7.29
CA HIS A 50 21.66 -0.43 -6.27
C HIS A 50 20.59 0.57 -6.74
N ARG A 51 20.68 1.08 -7.99
CA ARG A 51 19.63 1.97 -8.50
C ARG A 51 18.30 1.23 -8.56
N ILE A 52 18.32 -0.02 -9.02
CA ILE A 52 17.14 -0.87 -9.08
C ILE A 52 16.56 -1.10 -7.67
N ASP A 53 17.39 -1.51 -6.69
CA ASP A 53 16.95 -1.75 -5.31
C ASP A 53 16.39 -0.49 -4.62
N GLN A 54 17.00 0.67 -4.88
CA GLN A 54 16.54 1.93 -4.32
C GLN A 54 15.20 2.36 -4.92
N HIS A 55 15.03 2.21 -6.25
CA HIS A 55 13.76 2.47 -6.91
C HIS A 55 12.67 1.49 -6.44
N LEU A 56 13.02 0.22 -6.27
CA LEU A 56 12.10 -0.81 -5.79
C LEU A 56 11.67 -0.52 -4.33
N THR A 57 12.60 -0.09 -3.48
CA THR A 57 12.26 0.32 -2.11
C THR A 57 11.38 1.57 -2.06
N GLN A 58 11.70 2.59 -2.86
CA GLN A 58 10.87 3.81 -2.96
C GLN A 58 9.46 3.50 -3.44
N MET A 59 9.34 2.60 -4.43
CA MET A 59 8.06 2.14 -4.97
C MET A 59 7.21 1.47 -3.89
N VAL A 60 7.82 0.57 -3.11
CA VAL A 60 7.14 -0.16 -2.04
C VAL A 60 6.74 0.77 -0.89
N ILE A 61 7.59 1.73 -0.50
CA ILE A 61 7.22 2.75 0.49
C ILE A 61 6.03 3.58 -0.01
N GLY A 62 6.05 4.00 -1.29
CA GLY A 62 4.92 4.72 -1.89
C GLY A 62 3.63 3.90 -1.87
N GLN A 63 3.71 2.59 -2.12
CA GLN A 63 2.57 1.69 -2.00
C GLN A 63 2.06 1.57 -0.57
N ILE A 64 2.94 1.42 0.42
CA ILE A 64 2.54 1.35 1.83
C ILE A 64 1.80 2.63 2.23
N ILE A 65 2.33 3.81 1.89
CA ILE A 65 1.68 5.09 2.19
C ILE A 65 0.29 5.15 1.55
N LEU A 66 0.18 4.72 0.29
CA LEU A 66 -1.11 4.71 -0.41
C LEU A 66 -2.12 3.74 0.22
N ILE A 67 -1.68 2.53 0.58
CA ILE A 67 -2.52 1.54 1.27
C ILE A 67 -3.01 2.13 2.59
N MET A 68 -2.15 2.80 3.35
CA MET A 68 -2.54 3.42 4.62
C MET A 68 -3.59 4.51 4.41
N ILE A 69 -3.40 5.39 3.43
CA ILE A 69 -4.36 6.47 3.09
C ILE A 69 -5.70 5.90 2.61
N SER A 70 -5.70 4.78 1.87
CA SER A 70 -6.93 4.17 1.37
C SER A 70 -7.64 3.28 2.39
N CYS A 71 -6.92 2.47 3.16
CA CYS A 71 -7.51 1.49 4.09
C CYS A 71 -7.95 2.11 5.44
N ILE A 72 -7.24 3.12 5.95
CA ILE A 72 -7.57 3.70 7.27
C ILE A 72 -8.98 4.34 7.25
N PRO A 73 -9.33 5.23 6.30
CA PRO A 73 -10.66 5.83 6.26
C PRO A 73 -11.78 4.79 6.13
N ASN A 74 -11.59 3.78 5.28
CA ASN A 74 -12.55 2.70 5.12
C ASN A 74 -12.74 1.90 6.43
N THR A 75 -11.65 1.60 7.14
CA THR A 75 -11.72 0.86 8.40
C THR A 75 -12.40 1.67 9.50
N ILE A 76 -12.09 2.96 9.60
CA ILE A 76 -12.74 3.89 10.53
C ILE A 76 -14.25 3.94 10.24
N GLN A 77 -14.63 4.02 8.96
CA GLN A 77 -16.04 4.03 8.54
C GLN A 77 -16.75 2.72 8.92
N CYS A 78 -16.14 1.56 8.67
CA CYS A 78 -16.70 0.27 9.07
C CYS A 78 -16.89 0.16 10.59
N ILE A 79 -15.88 0.57 11.37
CA ILE A 79 -15.97 0.59 12.85
C ILE A 79 -17.12 1.49 13.29
N TYR A 80 -17.20 2.69 12.72
CA TYR A 80 -18.27 3.65 13.02
C TYR A 80 -19.66 3.08 12.69
N LEU A 81 -19.83 2.40 11.55
CA LEU A 81 -21.09 1.76 11.17
C LEU A 81 -21.49 0.64 12.14
N VAL A 82 -20.52 -0.19 12.57
CA VAL A 82 -20.76 -1.26 13.56
C VAL A 82 -21.15 -0.69 14.93
N LEU A 83 -20.53 0.42 15.35
CA LEU A 83 -20.80 1.05 16.64
C LEU A 83 -22.16 1.79 16.65
N THR A 84 -22.59 2.32 15.51
CA THR A 84 -23.83 3.10 15.38
C THR A 84 -25.01 2.31 14.81
N LEU A 85 -24.91 0.98 14.71
CA LEU A 85 -25.90 0.12 14.07
C LEU A 85 -27.31 0.28 14.66
N ASP A 86 -27.41 0.37 15.98
CA ASP A 86 -28.68 0.36 16.71
C ASP A 86 -29.15 1.76 17.13
N ILE A 87 -28.49 2.80 16.63
CA ILE A 87 -28.89 4.19 16.86
C ILE A 87 -29.82 4.58 15.71
N GLU A 88 -31.01 5.08 16.01
CA GLU A 88 -31.89 5.66 14.98
C GLU A 88 -31.20 6.85 14.31
N LYS A 89 -31.17 6.84 12.97
CA LYS A 89 -30.48 7.84 12.17
C LYS A 89 -31.49 8.67 11.39
N SER A 90 -31.27 9.98 11.36
CA SER A 90 -32.04 10.85 10.48
C SER A 90 -31.76 10.51 9.00
N PRO A 91 -32.72 10.76 8.08
CA PRO A 91 -32.52 10.49 6.65
C PRO A 91 -31.29 11.17 6.06
N LEU A 92 -30.98 12.39 6.54
CA LEU A 92 -29.80 13.13 6.10
C LEU A 92 -28.50 12.45 6.55
N ARG A 93 -28.43 12.01 7.81
CA ARG A 93 -27.27 11.31 8.36
C ARG A 93 -27.00 10.01 7.61
N LEU A 94 -28.04 9.24 7.31
CA LEU A 94 -27.92 8.01 6.54
C LEU A 94 -27.31 8.25 5.15
N ARG A 95 -27.74 9.31 4.45
CA ARG A 95 -27.19 9.67 3.13
C ARG A 95 -25.70 10.03 3.21
N ILE A 96 -25.29 10.78 4.23
CA ILE A 96 -23.87 11.14 4.43
C ILE A 96 -23.04 9.88 4.69
N GLU A 97 -23.54 8.96 5.52
CA GLU A 97 -22.84 7.71 5.83
C GLU A 97 -22.70 6.80 4.61
N ILE A 98 -23.73 6.71 3.77
CA ILE A 98 -23.67 5.98 2.49
C ILE A 98 -22.64 6.64 1.56
N LEU A 99 -22.72 7.95 1.35
CA LEU A 99 -21.79 8.66 0.47
C LEU A 99 -20.33 8.50 0.95
N SER A 100 -20.09 8.59 2.26
CA SER A 100 -18.78 8.36 2.85
C SER A 100 -18.30 6.92 2.67
N GLY A 101 -19.20 5.95 2.84
CA GLY A 101 -18.92 4.53 2.56
C GLY A 101 -18.51 4.29 1.11
N GLU A 102 -19.28 4.81 0.16
CA GLU A 102 -18.96 4.70 -1.27
C GLU A 102 -17.65 5.40 -1.64
N ALA A 103 -17.40 6.59 -1.09
CA ALA A 103 -16.15 7.32 -1.33
C ALA A 103 -14.92 6.55 -0.82
N THR A 104 -15.00 5.97 0.38
CA THR A 104 -13.92 5.15 0.94
C THR A 104 -13.75 3.84 0.18
N LEU A 105 -14.83 3.22 -0.29
CA LEU A 105 -14.78 2.04 -1.15
C LEU A 105 -14.07 2.35 -2.49
N VAL A 106 -14.39 3.48 -3.12
CA VAL A 106 -13.71 3.94 -4.35
C VAL A 106 -12.22 4.16 -4.09
N LEU A 107 -11.83 4.79 -2.98
CA LEU A 107 -10.41 4.95 -2.62
C LEU A 107 -9.69 3.61 -2.45
N THR A 108 -10.38 2.61 -1.91
CA THR A 108 -9.81 1.28 -1.68
C THR A 108 -9.67 0.49 -2.99
N THR A 109 -10.62 0.61 -3.92
CA THR A 109 -10.52 -0.02 -5.25
C THR A 109 -9.49 0.67 -6.13
N PHE A 110 -9.38 2.00 -6.04
CA PHE A 110 -8.40 2.79 -6.80
C PHE A 110 -6.95 2.49 -6.40
N GLN A 111 -6.71 2.02 -5.17
CA GLN A 111 -5.41 1.56 -4.69
C GLN A 111 -4.78 0.48 -5.59
N SER A 112 -5.57 -0.46 -6.07
CA SER A 112 -5.10 -1.54 -6.95
C SER A 112 -4.56 -0.97 -8.28
N SER A 113 -5.28 -0.01 -8.86
CA SER A 113 -4.90 0.67 -10.10
C SER A 113 -3.67 1.59 -9.91
N LEU A 114 -3.59 2.29 -8.78
CA LEU A 114 -2.44 3.13 -8.45
C LEU A 114 -1.18 2.30 -8.20
N SER A 115 -1.30 1.12 -7.58
CA SER A 115 -0.15 0.25 -7.37
C SER A 115 0.51 -0.10 -8.70
N PHE A 116 -0.28 -0.43 -9.72
CA PHE A 116 0.20 -0.59 -11.10
C PHE A 116 0.88 0.66 -11.65
N TYR A 117 0.29 1.85 -11.44
CA TYR A 117 0.86 3.09 -11.93
C TYR A 117 2.19 3.45 -11.25
N ILE A 118 2.30 3.18 -9.94
CA ILE A 118 3.54 3.30 -9.17
C ILE A 118 4.56 2.29 -9.71
N TYR A 119 4.19 1.02 -9.95
CA TYR A 119 5.06 0.04 -10.61
C TYR A 119 5.54 0.53 -11.99
N ALA A 120 4.63 1.07 -12.81
CA ALA A 120 4.93 1.52 -14.17
C ALA A 120 5.83 2.77 -14.21
N LYS A 121 5.65 3.70 -13.27
CA LYS A 121 6.51 4.89 -13.16
C LYS A 121 7.86 4.59 -12.50
N THR A 122 7.88 3.77 -11.46
CA THR A 122 9.08 3.56 -10.61
C THR A 122 9.94 2.37 -11.07
N GLY A 123 9.36 1.40 -11.78
CA GLY A 123 10.06 0.24 -12.37
C GLY A 123 11.07 0.58 -13.48
N GLY A 124 11.24 1.87 -13.80
CA GLY A 124 12.30 2.36 -14.66
C GLY A 124 12.13 2.04 -16.15
N THR A 125 13.20 2.24 -16.91
CA THR A 125 13.28 1.97 -18.36
C THR A 125 13.07 0.50 -18.68
N LEU A 126 13.44 -0.41 -17.78
CA LEU A 126 13.33 -1.85 -17.96
C LEU A 126 11.87 -2.30 -18.09
N PHE A 127 11.01 -1.91 -17.14
CA PHE A 127 9.58 -2.23 -17.21
C PHE A 127 8.91 -1.61 -18.45
N ARG A 128 9.31 -0.38 -18.81
CA ARG A 128 8.80 0.30 -20.02
C ARG A 128 9.26 -0.37 -21.31
N GLN A 129 10.47 -0.93 -21.35
CA GLN A 129 10.97 -1.71 -22.48
C GLN A 129 10.22 -3.03 -22.61
N THR A 130 10.04 -3.77 -21.52
CA THR A 130 9.27 -5.02 -21.53
C THR A 130 7.80 -4.80 -21.92
N LEU A 131 7.17 -3.72 -21.44
CA LEU A 131 5.81 -3.33 -21.85
C LEU A 131 5.73 -3.03 -23.35
N LYS A 132 6.70 -2.27 -23.88
CA LYS A 132 6.76 -2.00 -25.33
C LYS A 132 6.92 -3.28 -26.11
N GLU A 133 7.82 -4.18 -25.72
CA GLU A 133 8.00 -5.48 -26.38
C GLU A 133 6.73 -6.33 -26.36
N LEU A 134 5.97 -6.31 -25.26
CA LEU A 134 4.73 -7.07 -25.12
C LEU A 134 3.60 -6.56 -26.03
N PHE A 135 3.53 -5.25 -26.28
CA PHE A 135 2.52 -4.62 -27.14
C PHE A 135 2.94 -4.47 -28.61
N THR A 136 4.23 -4.68 -28.92
CA THR A 136 4.76 -4.64 -30.30
C THR A 136 4.88 -6.03 -30.92
N ARG A 137 4.78 -7.09 -30.11
CA ARG A 137 4.49 -8.46 -30.59
C ARG A 137 3.00 -8.63 -30.84
#